data_AF-A0A1G4MGQ0-F1
#
_entry.id   AF-A0A1G4MGQ0-F1
#
_cell.length_a   1.000
_cell.length_b   1.000
_cell.length_c   1.000
_cell.angle_alpha   90.00
_cell.angle_beta   90.00
_cell.angle_gamma   90.00
#
_symmetry.space_group_name_H-M   'P 1'
#
loop_
_entity.id
_entity.type
_entity.pdbx_description
1 polymer ?
#
loop_
_entity_poly.entity_id
_entity_poly.type
_entity_poly.pdbx_seq_one_letter_code
_entity_poly.pdbx_strand_id
1 'polypeptide(L)'
;MDLDELLGLEEQYYKEGYEEGKRENLKKNFLEGKQYGLQVGFQRCVLLGQMKGICDVMESQKFGSSIQKTLDVIRNLISEVPLDNKDESVAIYEKNAVKLKNKFRLLLLALSKQHKSEKFQNIVRFTFEMVDDLSRSVSGELQGYVDDPNAENGVQKNQLDMW
;
A
#
# COMPACT_ATOMS: atom_id res chain seq x y z
N MET A 1 -6.04 -44.14 -39.22
CA MET A 1 -4.97 -43.86 -38.27
C MET A 1 -3.70 -44.28 -38.97
N ASP A 2 -2.95 -43.29 -39.42
CA ASP A 2 -1.70 -43.51 -40.16
C ASP A 2 -0.61 -43.95 -39.16
N LEU A 3 0.26 -44.88 -39.53
CA LEU A 3 1.30 -45.39 -38.61
C LEU A 3 2.28 -44.27 -38.21
N ASP A 4 2.45 -43.29 -39.09
CA ASP A 4 3.25 -42.09 -38.88
C ASP A 4 2.62 -41.12 -37.87
N GLU A 5 1.27 -41.04 -37.78
CA GLU A 5 0.58 -40.28 -36.71
C GLU A 5 0.78 -40.95 -35.34
N LEU A 6 0.79 -42.29 -35.29
CA LEU A 6 1.02 -43.02 -34.04
C LEU A 6 2.46 -42.87 -33.53
N LEU A 7 3.44 -42.79 -34.45
CA LEU A 7 4.85 -42.55 -34.14
C LEU A 7 5.14 -41.10 -33.72
N GLY A 8 4.34 -40.13 -34.19
CA GLY A 8 4.44 -38.71 -33.82
C GLY A 8 3.62 -38.28 -32.60
N LEU A 9 2.89 -39.20 -31.99
CA LEU A 9 1.93 -38.92 -30.92
C LEU A 9 2.59 -38.30 -29.68
N GLU A 10 3.79 -38.75 -29.33
CA GLU A 10 4.55 -38.19 -28.20
C GLU A 10 4.92 -36.71 -28.43
N GLU A 11 5.47 -36.38 -29.60
CA GLU A 11 5.81 -35.00 -29.99
C GLU A 11 4.57 -34.10 -30.02
N GLN A 12 3.43 -34.65 -30.48
CA GLN A 12 2.15 -33.95 -30.44
C GLN A 12 1.73 -33.63 -29.00
N TYR A 13 1.78 -34.61 -28.09
CA TYR A 13 1.45 -34.37 -26.67
C TYR A 13 2.43 -33.41 -25.98
N TYR A 14 3.72 -33.41 -26.33
CA TYR A 14 4.66 -32.41 -25.81
C TYR A 14 4.32 -31.00 -26.27
N LYS A 15 3.99 -30.81 -27.55
CA LYS A 15 3.54 -29.50 -28.05
C LYS A 15 2.24 -29.06 -27.40
N GLU A 16 1.26 -29.96 -27.31
CA GLU A 16 -0.02 -29.66 -26.68
C GLU A 16 0.16 -29.27 -25.21
N GLY A 17 0.94 -30.06 -24.45
CA GLY A 17 1.24 -29.76 -23.04
C GLY A 17 2.03 -28.47 -22.84
N TYR A 18 2.99 -28.17 -23.72
CA TYR A 18 3.73 -26.90 -23.68
C TYR A 18 2.81 -25.70 -23.97
N GLU A 19 1.98 -25.80 -25.02
CA GLU A 19 1.05 -24.74 -25.38
C GLU A 19 -0.03 -24.52 -24.31
N GLU A 20 -0.55 -25.60 -23.73
CA GLU A 20 -1.50 -25.56 -22.63
C GLU A 20 -0.87 -24.94 -21.38
N GLY A 21 0.31 -25.43 -20.98
CA GLY A 21 1.05 -24.87 -19.84
C GLY A 21 1.38 -23.40 -20.02
N LYS A 22 1.83 -22.99 -21.21
CA LYS A 22 2.09 -21.58 -21.55
C LYS A 22 0.82 -20.74 -21.48
N ARG A 23 -0.30 -21.24 -21.98
CA ARG A 23 -1.59 -20.52 -22.02
C ARG A 23 -2.15 -20.32 -20.62
N GLU A 24 -2.16 -21.38 -19.80
CA GLU A 24 -2.63 -21.32 -18.43
C GLU A 24 -1.71 -20.45 -17.56
N ASN A 25 -0.39 -20.58 -17.71
CA ASN A 25 0.57 -19.74 -17.00
C ASN A 25 0.39 -18.25 -17.33
N LEU A 26 0.26 -17.91 -18.61
CA LEU A 26 0.05 -16.53 -19.04
C LEU A 26 -1.23 -15.94 -18.43
N LYS A 27 -2.33 -16.70 -18.45
CA LYS A 27 -3.61 -16.29 -17.89
C LYS A 27 -3.53 -16.10 -16.37
N LYS A 28 -2.89 -17.05 -15.67
CA LYS A 28 -2.73 -17.00 -14.22
C LYS A 28 -1.86 -15.83 -13.79
N ASN A 29 -0.68 -15.67 -14.39
CA ASN A 29 0.25 -14.58 -14.07
C ASN A 29 -0.37 -13.20 -14.34
N PHE A 30 -1.15 -13.08 -15.41
CA PHE A 30 -1.86 -11.83 -15.69
C PHE A 30 -2.88 -11.48 -14.60
N LEU A 31 -3.69 -12.46 -14.17
CA LEU A 31 -4.67 -12.26 -13.12
C LEU A 31 -4.00 -11.93 -11.79
N GLU A 32 -2.97 -12.69 -11.43
CA GLU A 32 -2.20 -12.53 -10.21
C GLU A 32 -1.49 -11.17 -10.15
N GLY A 33 -0.80 -10.79 -11.23
CA GLY A 33 -0.15 -9.47 -11.32
C GLY A 33 -1.15 -8.32 -11.21
N LYS A 34 -2.35 -8.47 -11.78
CA LYS A 34 -3.43 -7.47 -11.64
C LYS A 34 -3.95 -7.37 -10.20
N GLN A 35 -4.18 -8.51 -9.54
CA GLN A 35 -4.62 -8.55 -8.14
C GLN A 35 -3.56 -7.95 -7.22
N TYR A 36 -2.30 -8.33 -7.42
CA TYR A 36 -1.16 -7.82 -6.66
C TYR A 36 -1.01 -6.31 -6.82
N GLY A 37 -1.05 -5.80 -8.06
CA GLY A 37 -0.98 -4.36 -8.32
C GLY A 37 -2.10 -3.57 -7.63
N LEU A 38 -3.33 -4.11 -7.63
CA LEU A 38 -4.46 -3.48 -6.94
C LEU A 38 -4.26 -3.50 -5.41
N GLN A 39 -3.80 -4.61 -4.85
CA GLN A 39 -3.52 -4.76 -3.43
C GLN A 39 -2.45 -3.76 -2.96
N VAL A 40 -1.31 -3.71 -3.66
CA VAL A 40 -0.20 -2.80 -3.31
C VAL A 40 -0.61 -1.35 -3.48
N GLY A 41 -1.33 -1.01 -4.56
CA GLY A 41 -1.85 0.33 -4.79
C GLY A 41 -2.77 0.80 -3.66
N PHE A 42 -3.68 -0.08 -3.22
CA PHE A 42 -4.57 0.21 -2.09
C PHE A 42 -3.81 0.39 -0.78
N GLN A 43 -2.89 -0.53 -0.43
CA GLN A 43 -2.06 -0.41 0.78
C GLN A 43 -1.26 0.91 0.81
N ARG A 44 -0.70 1.32 -0.32
CA ARG A 44 0.08 2.57 -0.43
C ARG A 44 -0.81 3.80 -0.25
N CYS A 45 -2.02 3.78 -0.81
CA CYS A 45 -2.87 4.97 -0.87
C CYS A 45 -3.86 5.11 0.29
N VAL A 46 -4.19 4.04 1.02
CA VAL A 46 -5.19 4.08 2.10
C VAL A 46 -4.79 5.07 3.21
N LEU A 47 -3.53 4.99 3.66
CA LEU A 47 -3.02 5.87 4.70
C LEU A 47 -2.94 7.34 4.22
N LEU A 48 -2.60 7.57 2.95
CA LEU A 48 -2.62 8.91 2.35
C LEU A 48 -4.04 9.49 2.35
N GLY A 49 -5.02 8.68 1.97
CA GLY A 49 -6.43 9.06 1.97
C GLY A 49 -6.92 9.41 3.38
N GLN A 50 -6.54 8.62 4.38
CA GLN A 50 -6.90 8.90 5.77
C GLN A 50 -6.24 10.18 6.31
N MET A 51 -4.96 10.40 6.03
CA MET A 51 -4.28 11.65 6.39
C MET A 51 -4.94 12.86 5.75
N LYS A 52 -5.30 12.75 4.46
CA LYS A 52 -6.03 13.79 3.74
C LYS A 52 -7.38 14.06 4.40
N GLY A 53 -8.16 13.04 4.70
CA GLY A 53 -9.45 13.18 5.38
C GLY A 53 -9.34 13.85 6.75
N ILE A 54 -8.32 13.48 7.54
CA ILE A 54 -8.03 14.15 8.81
C ILE A 54 -7.70 15.63 8.58
N CYS A 55 -6.85 15.95 7.60
CA CYS A 55 -6.53 17.34 7.28
C CYS A 55 -7.76 18.15 6.86
N ASP A 56 -8.66 17.56 6.07
CA ASP A 56 -9.90 18.19 5.62
C ASP A 56 -10.84 18.49 6.81
N VAL A 57 -10.97 17.57 7.78
CA VAL A 57 -11.69 17.83 9.03
C VAL A 57 -11.01 18.93 9.84
N MET A 58 -9.68 18.91 9.97
CA MET A 58 -8.95 19.91 10.77
C MET A 58 -9.08 21.31 10.19
N GLU A 59 -9.08 21.47 8.87
CA GLU A 59 -9.29 22.78 8.24
C GLU A 59 -10.66 23.37 8.59
N SER A 60 -11.70 22.54 8.66
CA SER A 60 -13.04 22.99 9.05
C SER A 60 -13.11 23.61 10.45
N GLN A 61 -12.18 23.24 11.34
CA GLN A 61 -12.13 23.70 12.73
C GLN A 61 -11.41 25.05 12.91
N LYS A 62 -10.90 25.67 11.83
CA LYS A 62 -10.25 27.00 11.82
C LYS A 62 -9.14 27.17 12.88
N PHE A 63 -8.17 26.26 12.88
CA PHE A 63 -6.98 26.37 13.73
C PHE A 63 -6.10 27.59 13.36
N GLY A 64 -5.16 27.92 14.26
CA GLY A 64 -4.20 29.01 14.05
C GLY A 64 -3.28 28.80 12.84
N SER A 65 -2.68 29.90 12.35
CA SER A 65 -1.90 29.96 11.11
C SER A 65 -0.73 28.97 10.98
N SER A 66 -0.16 28.50 12.10
CA SER A 66 0.91 27.49 12.11
C SER A 66 0.40 26.09 11.70
N ILE A 67 -0.79 25.71 12.18
CA ILE A 67 -1.42 24.43 11.81
C ILE A 67 -1.86 24.50 10.35
N GLN A 68 -2.42 25.61 9.91
CA GLN A 68 -2.86 25.79 8.53
C GLN A 68 -1.72 25.62 7.52
N LYS A 69 -0.55 26.24 7.77
CA LYS A 69 0.66 26.02 6.96
C LYS A 69 1.08 24.55 6.91
N THR A 70 0.92 23.82 8.02
CA THR A 70 1.26 22.39 8.07
C THR A 70 0.26 21.56 7.26
N LEU A 71 -1.03 21.90 7.31
CA LEU A 71 -2.08 21.28 6.50
C LEU A 71 -1.82 21.49 5.00
N ASP A 72 -1.44 22.71 4.58
CA ASP A 72 -1.13 23.02 3.19
C ASP A 72 0.07 22.20 2.67
N VAL A 73 1.13 22.10 3.48
CA VAL A 73 2.31 21.28 3.14
C VAL A 73 1.93 19.81 2.99
N ILE A 74 1.10 19.27 3.88
CA ILE A 74 0.62 17.89 3.82
C ILE A 74 -0.20 17.66 2.54
N ARG A 75 -1.12 18.56 2.21
CA ARG A 75 -1.93 18.45 0.99
C ARG A 75 -1.10 18.51 -0.28
N ASN A 76 -0.14 19.41 -0.35
CA ASN A 76 0.76 19.52 -1.50
C ASN A 76 1.54 18.22 -1.70
N LEU A 77 2.12 17.67 -0.62
CA LEU A 77 2.82 16.39 -0.68
C LEU A 77 1.93 15.23 -1.14
N ILE A 78 0.66 15.21 -0.75
CA ILE A 78 -0.31 14.20 -1.21
C ILE A 78 -0.66 14.40 -2.68
N SER A 79 -0.83 15.65 -3.14
CA SER A 79 -1.16 15.96 -4.53
C SER A 79 -0.02 15.67 -5.51
N GLU A 80 1.22 15.68 -5.02
CA GLU A 80 2.41 15.31 -5.80
C GLU A 80 2.56 13.81 -5.99
N VAL A 81 1.78 12.97 -5.30
CA VAL A 81 1.87 11.51 -5.45
C VAL A 81 1.26 11.09 -6.79
N PRO A 82 2.08 10.57 -7.73
CA PRO A 82 1.58 10.07 -9.01
C PRO A 82 0.73 8.81 -8.81
N LEU A 83 -0.29 8.64 -9.68
CA LEU A 83 -1.23 7.51 -9.66
C LEU A 83 -0.96 6.52 -10.80
N ASP A 84 0.24 6.54 -11.36
CA ASP A 84 0.70 5.55 -12.35
C ASP A 84 1.68 4.56 -11.71
N ASN A 85 2.01 3.49 -12.46
CA ASN A 85 2.89 2.41 -11.99
C ASN A 85 4.29 2.49 -12.60
N LYS A 86 4.78 3.69 -12.97
CA LYS A 86 6.14 3.84 -13.51
C LYS A 86 7.17 3.83 -12.38
N ASP A 87 8.37 3.35 -12.66
CA ASP A 87 9.44 3.26 -11.66
C ASP A 87 9.81 4.64 -11.09
N GLU A 88 9.82 5.69 -11.93
CA GLU A 88 10.08 7.05 -11.48
C GLU A 88 8.99 7.56 -10.52
N SER A 89 7.75 7.16 -10.77
CA SER A 89 6.59 7.52 -9.96
C SER A 89 6.64 6.85 -8.59
N VAL A 90 7.10 5.60 -8.52
CA VAL A 90 7.33 4.89 -7.26
C VAL A 90 8.39 5.60 -6.42
N ALA A 91 9.50 6.02 -7.02
CA ALA A 91 10.55 6.75 -6.32
C ALA A 91 10.06 8.10 -5.75
N ILE A 92 9.20 8.80 -6.48
CA ILE A 92 8.56 10.04 -5.99
C ILE A 92 7.66 9.73 -4.80
N TYR A 93 6.82 8.71 -4.89
CA TYR A 93 5.95 8.27 -3.79
C TYR A 93 6.77 7.95 -2.53
N GLU A 94 7.82 7.13 -2.62
CA GLU A 94 8.62 6.71 -1.46
C GLU A 94 9.24 7.91 -0.74
N LYS A 95 9.83 8.83 -1.51
CA LYS A 95 10.40 10.07 -0.98
C LYS A 95 9.34 10.95 -0.31
N ASN A 96 8.16 11.09 -0.92
CA ASN A 96 7.10 11.94 -0.40
C ASN A 96 6.37 11.30 0.79
N ALA A 97 6.23 9.97 0.82
CA ALA A 97 5.59 9.24 1.91
C ALA A 97 6.35 9.42 3.23
N VAL A 98 7.68 9.32 3.23
CA VAL A 98 8.49 9.55 4.44
C VAL A 98 8.32 10.97 4.96
N LYS A 99 8.40 11.97 4.07
CA LYS A 99 8.19 13.38 4.43
C LYS A 99 6.79 13.61 4.99
N LEU A 100 5.79 13.04 4.33
CA LEU A 100 4.39 13.17 4.70
C LEU A 100 4.13 12.60 6.10
N LYS A 101 4.59 11.37 6.38
CA LYS A 101 4.47 10.75 7.72
C LYS A 101 5.07 11.65 8.80
N ASN A 102 6.23 12.24 8.53
CA ASN A 102 6.89 13.14 9.49
C ASN A 102 6.13 14.46 9.68
N LYS A 103 5.64 15.09 8.61
CA LYS A 103 4.81 16.30 8.71
C LYS A 103 3.49 16.03 9.43
N PHE A 104 2.89 14.87 9.19
CA PHE A 104 1.67 14.44 9.85
C PHE A 104 1.87 14.20 11.35
N ARG A 105 2.98 13.57 11.76
CA ARG A 105 3.37 13.47 13.19
C ARG A 105 3.45 14.84 13.87
N LEU A 106 4.02 15.84 13.19
CA LEU A 106 4.10 17.21 13.72
C LEU A 106 2.72 17.86 13.85
N LEU A 107 1.82 17.62 12.89
CA LEU A 107 0.43 18.08 12.98
C LEU A 107 -0.25 17.50 14.23
N LEU A 108 -0.17 16.18 14.43
CA LEU A 108 -0.74 15.50 15.59
C LEU A 108 -0.15 16.01 16.92
N LEU A 109 1.16 16.27 16.94
CA LEU A 109 1.82 16.86 18.10
C LEU A 109 1.34 18.30 18.38
N ALA A 110 1.12 19.11 17.35
CA ALA A 110 0.61 20.46 17.50
C ALA A 110 -0.83 20.45 18.05
N LEU A 111 -1.68 19.55 17.54
CA LEU A 111 -3.06 19.38 18.00
C LEU A 111 -3.12 18.92 19.46
N SER A 112 -2.35 17.91 19.84
CA SER A 112 -2.32 17.41 21.22
C SER A 112 -1.86 18.48 22.24
N LYS A 113 -1.00 19.43 21.83
CA LYS A 113 -0.61 20.57 22.68
C LYS A 113 -1.72 21.60 22.88
N GLN A 114 -2.55 21.85 21.87
CA GLN A 114 -3.64 22.83 21.95
C GLN A 114 -4.81 22.34 22.81
N HIS A 115 -5.03 21.03 22.89
CA HIS A 115 -6.08 20.42 23.71
C HIS A 115 -5.69 20.20 25.19
N LYS A 116 -4.67 20.89 25.71
CA LYS A 116 -4.25 20.86 27.14
C LYS A 116 -5.27 21.52 28.10
N SER A 117 -6.52 21.11 28.06
CA SER A 117 -7.45 21.28 29.19
C SER A 117 -7.18 20.17 30.20
N GLU A 118 -7.15 20.49 31.50
CA GLU A 118 -6.90 19.52 32.59
C GLU A 118 -7.81 18.28 32.53
N LYS A 119 -8.99 18.38 31.92
CA LYS A 119 -9.94 17.27 31.76
C LYS A 119 -9.55 16.23 30.70
N PHE A 120 -8.62 16.55 29.80
CA PHE A 120 -8.20 15.68 28.69
C PHE A 120 -6.82 15.01 28.90
N GLN A 121 -6.16 15.23 30.04
CA GLN A 121 -4.83 14.65 30.31
C GLN A 121 -4.81 13.11 30.28
N ASN A 122 -5.96 12.45 30.49
CA ASN A 122 -6.11 11.00 30.47
C ASN A 122 -6.77 10.45 29.20
N ILE A 123 -7.19 11.30 28.26
CA ILE A 123 -7.90 10.86 27.06
C ILE A 123 -6.96 11.03 25.87
N VAL A 124 -6.14 9.98 25.67
CA VAL A 124 -5.52 9.62 24.39
C VAL A 124 -4.66 10.71 23.73
N ARG A 125 -3.33 10.57 23.82
CA ARG A 125 -2.44 11.29 22.88
C ARG A 125 -2.76 10.80 21.47
N PHE A 126 -3.21 11.70 20.60
CA PHE A 126 -3.35 11.40 19.17
C PHE A 126 -1.95 11.19 18.58
N THR A 127 -1.50 9.94 18.46
CA THR A 127 -0.22 9.60 17.85
C THR A 127 -0.41 9.07 16.43
N PHE A 128 0.67 9.05 15.66
CA PHE A 128 0.66 8.51 14.31
C PHE A 128 0.32 7.02 14.32
N GLU A 129 0.83 6.30 15.31
CA GLU A 129 0.66 4.86 15.47
C GLU A 129 -0.82 4.51 15.62
N MET A 130 -1.59 5.30 16.39
CA MET A 130 -3.03 5.10 16.49
C MET A 130 -3.78 5.28 15.16
N VAL A 131 -3.32 6.22 14.32
CA VAL A 131 -3.89 6.45 12.99
C VAL A 131 -3.53 5.29 12.06
N ASP A 132 -2.29 4.81 12.12
CA ASP A 132 -1.80 3.67 11.33
C ASP A 132 -2.53 2.37 11.74
N ASP A 133 -2.68 2.11 13.04
CA ASP A 133 -3.39 0.95 13.57
C ASP A 133 -4.88 0.97 13.18
N LEU A 134 -5.52 2.14 13.26
CA LEU A 134 -6.89 2.31 12.78
C LEU A 134 -6.97 2.08 11.26
N SER A 135 -6.01 2.60 10.49
CA SER A 135 -5.91 2.35 9.06
C SER A 135 -5.90 0.85 8.79
N ARG A 136 -5.03 0.10 9.48
CA ARG A 136 -4.87 -1.35 9.34
C ARG A 136 -6.13 -2.11 9.76
N SER A 137 -6.76 -1.70 10.85
CA SER A 137 -7.99 -2.35 11.33
C SER A 137 -9.15 -2.17 10.34
N VAL A 138 -9.26 -1.01 9.69
CA VAL A 138 -10.30 -0.73 8.70
C VAL A 138 -9.98 -1.36 7.34
N SER A 139 -8.72 -1.30 6.92
CA SER A 139 -8.27 -1.84 5.63
C SER A 139 -8.10 -3.35 5.61
N GLY A 140 -8.04 -3.97 6.79
CA GLY A 140 -7.51 -5.33 6.98
C GLY A 140 -5.98 -5.36 6.87
N GLU A 141 -5.37 -6.38 7.48
CA GLU A 141 -3.98 -6.74 7.19
C GLU A 141 -3.95 -7.42 5.84
N LEU A 142 -3.56 -6.68 4.81
CA LEU A 142 -3.34 -7.26 3.49
C LEU A 142 -2.03 -8.06 3.53
N GLN A 143 -2.13 -9.35 3.79
CA GLN A 143 -1.01 -10.28 3.67
C GLN A 143 -0.56 -10.29 2.20
N GLY A 144 0.61 -9.72 1.92
CA GLY A 144 1.24 -9.86 0.62
C GLY A 144 1.75 -11.29 0.48
N TYR A 145 1.32 -12.01 -0.56
CA TYR A 145 1.98 -13.24 -0.96
C TYR A 145 3.38 -12.88 -1.46
N VAL A 146 4.42 -13.44 -0.82
CA VAL A 146 5.80 -13.37 -1.28
C VAL A 146 6.18 -14.79 -1.65
N ASP A 147 6.44 -15.05 -2.94
CA ASP A 147 7.18 -16.23 -3.36
C ASP A 147 8.62 -16.06 -2.87
N ASP A 148 8.90 -16.50 -1.65
CA ASP A 148 10.27 -16.67 -1.16
C ASP A 148 10.68 -18.13 -1.42
N PRO A 149 11.52 -18.42 -2.44
CA PRO A 149 11.94 -19.77 -2.76
C PRO A 149 12.80 -20.42 -1.66
N ASN A 150 13.20 -19.66 -0.63
CA ASN A 150 13.90 -20.17 0.56
C ASN A 150 13.00 -20.26 1.82
N ALA A 151 11.71 -19.96 1.72
CA ALA A 151 10.79 -20.11 2.85
C ALA A 151 10.44 -21.59 3.04
N GLU A 152 11.24 -22.30 3.84
CA GLU A 152 10.85 -23.57 4.42
C GLU A 152 9.53 -23.39 5.17
N ASN A 153 8.47 -24.01 4.65
CA ASN A 153 7.16 -24.18 5.28
C ASN A 153 6.65 -22.98 6.10
N GLY A 154 5.98 -22.05 5.42
CA GLY A 154 4.84 -21.35 6.01
C GLY A 154 5.14 -20.32 7.09
N VAL A 155 6.28 -19.63 7.05
CA VAL A 155 6.45 -18.39 7.83
C VAL A 155 6.14 -17.21 6.92
N GLN A 156 4.88 -16.76 7.00
CA GLN A 156 4.41 -15.49 6.43
C GLN A 156 5.19 -14.35 7.08
N LYS A 157 6.24 -13.86 6.42
CA LYS A 157 6.96 -12.66 6.87
C LYS A 157 6.12 -11.42 6.59
N ASN A 158 5.93 -10.62 7.63
CA ASN A 158 5.28 -9.33 7.53
C ASN A 158 6.17 -8.40 6.71
N GLN A 159 5.61 -7.74 5.69
CA GLN A 159 6.35 -6.91 4.73
C GLN A 159 7.02 -5.67 5.36
N LEU A 160 6.79 -5.43 6.66
CA LEU A 160 7.32 -4.30 7.42
C LEU A 160 8.81 -4.40 7.77
N ASP A 161 9.44 -5.56 7.67
CA ASP A 161 10.88 -5.70 7.95
C ASP A 161 11.79 -5.31 6.77
N MET A 162 11.23 -4.84 5.65
CA MET A 162 12.00 -4.48 4.44
C MET A 162 11.88 -3.02 3.99
N TRP A 163 11.26 -2.13 4.78
CA TRP A 163 11.11 -0.70 4.45
C TRP A 163 11.43 0.24 5.61
#